data_AF-A0A317US08-F1
#
_entry.id   AF-A0A317US08-F1
#
_cell.length_a   1.000
_cell.length_b   1.000
_cell.length_c   1.000
_cell.angle_alpha   90.00
_cell.angle_beta   90.00
_cell.angle_gamma   90.00
#
_symmetry.space_group_name_H-M   'P 1'
#
loop_
_entity.id
_entity.type
_entity.pdbx_description
1 polymer ?
#
loop_
_entity_poly.entity_id
_entity_poly.type
_entity_poly.pdbx_seq_one_letter_code
_entity_poly.pdbx_strand_id
1 'polypeptide(L)'
;WSPIRPEDEFLYPPTKDEQIVNTALLTFLDSLTLHFDLSVGWSIHRMAFKATFTNMEFQVRTDGYLADSNGDIKAIVEVKPLIRNNKETQIRIQESHQIVANLLADYTSPHVQRRNKPHRLIISQDRHEIYISVAEYDDNYIDYLQTGHTRNNPFLVMHQYGPWDTLNPDAMDDLGPIILALTAIAQTY
;
A
#
# COMPACT_ATOMS: atom_id res chain seq x y z
N TRP A 1 9.21 -17.78 -8.89
CA TRP A 1 10.56 -18.38 -8.82
C TRP A 1 11.55 -17.26 -8.99
N SER A 2 12.14 -16.78 -7.89
CA SER A 2 13.43 -16.09 -7.92
C SER A 2 14.21 -16.62 -6.73
N PRO A 3 15.19 -17.52 -6.91
CA PRO A 3 16.15 -17.79 -5.86
C PRO A 3 17.02 -16.53 -5.76
N ILE A 4 17.07 -15.95 -4.57
CA ILE A 4 18.03 -14.91 -4.20
C ILE A 4 19.39 -15.29 -4.77
N ARG A 5 19.98 -14.44 -5.61
CA ARG A 5 21.38 -14.61 -5.96
C ARG A 5 22.19 -13.94 -4.86
N PRO A 6 23.13 -14.65 -4.20
CA PRO A 6 23.97 -14.05 -3.15
C PRO A 6 24.69 -12.77 -3.58
N GLU A 7 24.89 -12.59 -4.90
CA GLU A 7 25.44 -11.36 -5.50
C GLU A 7 24.57 -10.11 -5.27
N ASP A 8 23.23 -10.24 -5.23
CA ASP A 8 22.32 -9.10 -5.10
C ASP A 8 22.40 -8.46 -3.70
N GLU A 9 22.60 -9.27 -2.65
CA GLU A 9 22.74 -8.77 -1.28
C GLU A 9 24.06 -8.01 -1.07
N PHE A 10 25.12 -8.39 -1.80
CA PHE A 10 26.40 -7.68 -1.78
C PHE A 10 26.36 -6.39 -2.60
N LEU A 11 25.71 -6.41 -3.76
CA LEU A 11 25.56 -5.22 -4.61
C LEU A 11 24.63 -4.19 -3.97
N TYR A 12 23.62 -4.66 -3.25
CA TYR A 12 22.57 -3.83 -2.70
C TYR A 12 22.34 -4.09 -1.21
N PRO A 13 23.29 -3.69 -0.34
CA PRO A 13 23.13 -3.87 1.09
C PRO A 13 21.91 -3.08 1.60
N PRO A 14 21.29 -3.49 2.72
CA PRO A 14 20.20 -2.76 3.34
C PRO A 14 20.57 -1.30 3.60
N THR A 15 19.59 -0.40 3.49
CA THR A 15 19.78 0.99 3.93
C THR A 15 20.07 1.04 5.42
N LYS A 16 20.76 2.09 5.87
CA LYS A 16 21.09 2.27 7.30
C LYS A 16 19.86 2.36 8.19
N ASP A 17 18.78 2.92 7.65
CA ASP A 17 17.49 3.07 8.31
C ASP A 17 16.38 2.99 7.25
N GLU A 18 15.28 2.34 7.61
CA GLU A 18 14.06 2.26 6.82
C GLU A 18 13.42 3.65 6.62
N GLN A 19 13.62 4.57 7.56
CA GLN A 19 13.13 5.96 7.44
C GLN A 19 13.78 6.74 6.31
N ILE A 20 14.98 6.35 5.86
CA ILE A 20 15.60 6.94 4.67
C ILE A 20 14.76 6.62 3.43
N VAL A 21 14.33 5.36 3.31
CA VAL A 21 13.47 4.90 2.21
C VAL A 21 12.11 5.57 2.29
N ASN A 22 11.50 5.59 3.48
CA ASN A 22 10.19 6.23 3.70
C ASN A 22 10.19 7.72 3.32
N THR A 23 11.19 8.46 3.81
CA THR A 23 11.29 9.91 3.57
C THR A 23 11.52 10.18 2.08
N ALA A 24 12.37 9.40 1.42
CA ALA A 24 12.60 9.53 -0.01
C ALA A 24 11.33 9.27 -0.83
N LEU A 25 10.62 8.17 -0.54
CA LEU A 25 9.37 7.83 -1.22
C LEU A 25 8.34 8.95 -1.04
N LEU A 26 8.05 9.34 0.20
CA LEU A 26 7.01 10.34 0.45
C LEU A 26 7.37 11.73 -0.07
N THR A 27 8.66 12.10 -0.06
CA THR A 27 9.10 13.36 -0.69
C THR A 27 8.84 13.32 -2.20
N PHE A 28 9.08 12.19 -2.86
CA PHE A 28 8.76 12.02 -4.27
C PHE A 28 7.25 12.09 -4.53
N LEU A 29 6.45 11.33 -3.77
CA LEU A 29 4.99 11.32 -3.89
C LEU A 29 4.39 12.72 -3.68
N ASP A 30 4.84 13.44 -2.65
CA ASP A 30 4.39 14.80 -2.34
C ASP A 30 4.80 15.80 -3.44
N SER A 31 6.06 15.72 -3.90
CA SER A 31 6.59 16.60 -4.97
C SER A 31 5.84 16.43 -6.30
N LEU A 32 5.43 15.20 -6.65
CA LEU A 32 4.61 14.95 -7.84
C LEU A 32 3.25 15.64 -7.76
N THR A 33 2.69 15.79 -6.56
CA THR A 33 1.36 16.35 -6.34
C THR A 33 1.39 17.84 -5.96
N LEU A 34 2.56 18.40 -5.63
CA LEU A 34 2.72 19.75 -5.06
C LEU A 34 2.10 20.88 -5.88
N HIS A 35 2.10 20.75 -7.21
CA HIS A 35 1.58 21.77 -8.13
C HIS A 35 0.13 21.53 -8.55
N PHE A 36 -0.52 20.52 -7.98
CA PHE A 36 -1.91 20.19 -8.24
C PHE A 36 -2.75 20.54 -7.02
N ASP A 37 -3.84 21.28 -7.23
CA ASP A 37 -4.80 21.64 -6.18
C ASP A 37 -5.73 20.44 -5.88
N LEU A 38 -5.16 19.39 -5.30
CA LEU A 38 -5.85 18.15 -4.96
C LEU A 38 -6.42 18.22 -3.53
N SER A 39 -7.62 17.67 -3.33
CA SER A 39 -8.26 17.59 -2.01
C SER A 39 -7.75 16.43 -1.12
N VAL A 40 -6.66 15.78 -1.56
CA VAL A 40 -6.00 14.65 -0.88
C VAL A 40 -4.50 14.93 -0.74
N GLY A 41 -3.87 14.41 0.32
CA GLY A 41 -2.45 14.64 0.59
C GLY A 41 -1.73 13.40 1.12
N TRP A 42 -0.46 13.25 0.71
CA TRP A 42 0.44 12.21 1.21
C TRP A 42 0.98 12.58 2.60
N SER A 43 1.17 11.57 3.45
CA SER A 43 1.55 11.78 4.84
C SER A 43 2.52 10.71 5.32
N ILE A 44 3.58 11.16 6.00
CA ILE A 44 4.55 10.29 6.71
C ILE A 44 4.03 9.80 8.06
N HIS A 45 2.85 10.27 8.48
CA HIS A 45 2.26 9.79 9.72
C HIS A 45 1.96 8.30 9.59
N ARG A 46 2.52 7.50 10.50
CA ARG A 46 2.24 6.07 10.53
C ARG A 46 0.84 5.80 11.04
N MET A 47 -0.03 5.24 10.21
CA MET A 47 -1.41 4.90 10.60
C MET A 47 -1.47 3.49 11.15
N ALA A 48 -2.13 3.32 12.30
CA ALA A 48 -2.43 2.00 12.86
C ALA A 48 -3.87 1.59 12.52
N PHE A 49 -4.04 0.37 12.02
CA PHE A 49 -5.34 -0.25 11.80
C PHE A 49 -5.51 -1.43 12.74
N LYS A 50 -6.73 -1.61 13.23
CA LYS A 50 -7.12 -2.76 14.03
C LYS A 50 -8.19 -3.54 13.27
N ALA A 51 -7.89 -4.79 12.95
CA ALA A 51 -8.85 -5.73 12.39
C ALA A 51 -9.44 -6.55 13.52
N THR A 52 -10.75 -6.45 13.74
CA THR A 52 -11.48 -7.23 14.74
C THR A 52 -12.43 -8.17 14.03
N PHE A 53 -12.32 -9.46 14.35
CA PHE A 53 -13.21 -10.53 13.91
C PHE A 53 -13.95 -11.09 15.13
N THR A 54 -14.87 -12.05 14.92
CA THR A 54 -15.70 -12.62 15.99
C THR A 54 -14.91 -13.09 17.21
N ASN A 55 -13.78 -13.78 16.99
CA ASN A 55 -13.01 -14.43 18.05
C ASN A 55 -11.52 -14.02 18.08
N MET A 56 -11.11 -13.10 17.22
CA MET A 56 -9.70 -12.73 17.09
C MET A 56 -9.55 -11.30 16.61
N GLU A 57 -8.40 -10.71 16.90
CA GLU A 57 -8.02 -9.40 16.40
C GLU A 57 -6.53 -9.38 16.04
N PHE A 58 -6.17 -8.52 15.10
CA PHE A 58 -4.77 -8.18 14.86
C PHE A 58 -4.64 -6.67 14.62
N GLN A 59 -3.43 -6.16 14.83
CA GLN A 59 -3.09 -4.76 14.54
C GLN A 59 -1.95 -4.71 13.54
N VAL A 60 -2.04 -3.72 12.67
CA VAL A 60 -1.01 -3.39 11.68
C VAL A 60 -0.73 -1.91 11.71
N ARG A 61 0.48 -1.54 11.33
CA ARG A 61 0.90 -0.15 11.18
C ARG A 61 1.48 0.02 9.78
N THR A 62 1.17 1.15 9.17
CA THR A 62 1.69 1.58 7.86
C THR A 62 2.81 2.58 8.05
N ASP A 63 3.62 2.78 7.03
CA ASP A 63 4.71 3.76 7.03
C ASP A 63 4.30 5.15 6.52
N GLY A 64 3.12 5.23 5.90
CA GLY A 64 2.47 6.46 5.48
C GLY A 64 1.13 6.18 4.81
N TYR A 65 0.49 7.21 4.28
CA TYR A 65 -0.79 7.10 3.57
C TYR A 65 -1.10 8.31 2.69
N LEU A 66 -2.09 8.15 1.80
CA LEU A 66 -2.82 9.22 1.15
C LEU A 66 -4.20 9.36 1.81
N ALA A 67 -4.61 10.57 2.19
CA ALA A 67 -5.93 10.81 2.76
C ALA A 67 -6.55 12.13 2.33
N ASP A 68 -7.88 12.24 2.43
CA ASP A 68 -8.58 13.51 2.29
C ASP A 68 -8.59 14.32 3.60
N SER A 69 -9.12 15.55 3.54
CA SER A 69 -9.23 16.44 4.70
C SER A 69 -10.12 15.91 5.84
N ASN A 70 -10.96 14.91 5.57
CA ASN A 70 -11.81 14.25 6.57
C ASN A 70 -11.11 13.04 7.21
N GLY A 71 -9.85 12.79 6.85
CA GLY A 71 -9.07 11.66 7.31
C GLY A 71 -9.50 10.33 6.70
N ASP A 72 -10.18 10.33 5.54
CA ASP A 72 -10.47 9.10 4.82
C ASP A 72 -9.25 8.63 4.03
N ILE A 73 -8.76 7.43 4.35
CA ILE A 73 -7.53 6.86 3.78
C ILE A 73 -7.80 6.32 2.38
N LYS A 74 -7.14 6.87 1.36
CA LYS A 74 -7.31 6.47 -0.05
C LYS A 74 -6.25 5.46 -0.52
N ALA A 75 -5.05 5.53 0.03
CA ALA A 75 -3.95 4.60 -0.22
C ALA A 75 -3.06 4.49 1.01
N ILE A 76 -2.32 3.39 1.14
CA ILE A 76 -1.33 3.22 2.21
C ILE A 76 0.08 3.10 1.62
N VAL A 77 1.07 3.43 2.45
CA VAL A 77 2.50 3.34 2.12
C VAL A 77 3.18 2.34 3.05
N GLU A 78 4.05 1.52 2.48
CA GLU A 78 4.87 0.55 3.20
C GLU A 78 6.29 0.55 2.64
N VAL A 79 7.31 0.55 3.50
CA VAL A 79 8.70 0.53 3.01
C VAL A 79 9.53 -0.56 3.67
N LYS A 80 10.61 -0.97 2.98
CA LYS A 80 11.64 -1.83 3.54
C LYS A 80 13.03 -1.31 3.20
N PRO A 81 14.02 -1.50 4.10
CA PRO A 81 15.40 -1.08 3.85
C PRO A 81 16.14 -2.01 2.86
N LEU A 82 15.52 -3.12 2.44
CA LEU A 82 16.13 -4.21 1.68
C LEU A 82 15.30 -4.51 0.42
N ILE A 83 15.90 -5.24 -0.52
CA ILE A 83 15.22 -5.71 -1.74
C ILE A 83 14.17 -6.76 -1.40
N ARG A 84 13.00 -6.68 -2.07
CA ARG A 84 11.83 -7.54 -1.82
C ARG A 84 12.17 -9.03 -1.78
N ASN A 85 12.98 -9.50 -2.72
CA ASN A 85 13.32 -10.91 -2.91
C ASN A 85 13.91 -11.56 -1.62
N ASN A 86 14.55 -10.79 -0.76
CA ASN A 86 15.13 -11.31 0.49
C ASN A 86 14.07 -11.70 1.54
N LYS A 87 12.86 -11.10 1.47
CA LYS A 87 11.77 -11.30 2.45
C LYS A 87 10.38 -11.30 1.80
N GLU A 88 10.29 -11.75 0.54
CA GLU A 88 9.11 -11.57 -0.29
C GLU A 88 7.83 -12.09 0.37
N THR A 89 7.87 -13.32 0.90
CA THR A 89 6.72 -13.93 1.58
C THR A 89 6.28 -13.10 2.79
N GLN A 90 7.21 -12.65 3.64
CA GLN A 90 6.88 -11.86 4.83
C GLN A 90 6.32 -10.48 4.45
N ILE A 91 6.89 -9.83 3.43
CA ILE A 91 6.43 -8.54 2.92
C ILE A 91 4.99 -8.66 2.40
N ARG A 92 4.71 -9.66 1.55
CA ARG A 92 3.36 -9.89 1.01
C ARG A 92 2.33 -10.18 2.10
N ILE A 93 2.72 -10.96 3.12
CA ILE A 93 1.86 -11.22 4.29
C ILE A 93 1.57 -9.91 5.03
N GLN A 94 2.56 -9.05 5.23
CA GLN A 94 2.38 -7.77 5.90
C GLN A 94 1.46 -6.83 5.09
N GLU A 95 1.74 -6.64 3.81
CA GLU A 95 0.94 -5.83 2.87
C GLU A 95 -0.52 -6.32 2.83
N SER A 96 -0.74 -7.64 2.79
CA SER A 96 -2.08 -8.22 2.80
C SER A 96 -2.83 -7.91 4.10
N HIS A 97 -2.19 -8.06 5.26
CA HIS A 97 -2.82 -7.71 6.55
C HIS A 97 -3.17 -6.23 6.63
N GLN A 98 -2.35 -5.34 6.06
CA GLN A 98 -2.63 -3.91 6.03
C GLN A 98 -3.85 -3.57 5.15
N ILE A 99 -3.98 -4.19 3.97
CA ILE A 99 -5.20 -4.05 3.16
C ILE A 99 -6.42 -4.54 3.94
N VAL A 100 -6.36 -5.73 4.51
CA VAL A 100 -7.51 -6.32 5.23
C VAL A 100 -7.95 -5.45 6.40
N ALA A 101 -7.01 -4.94 7.19
CA ALA A 101 -7.33 -4.09 8.33
C ALA A 101 -7.89 -2.72 7.90
N ASN A 102 -7.34 -2.12 6.84
CA ASN A 102 -7.87 -0.88 6.28
C ASN A 102 -9.29 -1.07 5.72
N LEU A 103 -9.50 -2.16 4.98
CA LEU A 103 -10.80 -2.53 4.44
C LEU A 103 -11.85 -2.70 5.56
N LEU A 104 -11.53 -3.46 6.61
CA LEU A 104 -12.40 -3.61 7.77
C LEU A 104 -12.69 -2.28 8.47
N ALA A 105 -11.70 -1.38 8.57
CA ALA A 105 -11.90 -0.05 9.16
C ALA A 105 -12.94 0.78 8.37
N ASP A 106 -12.94 0.68 7.04
CA ASP A 106 -13.95 1.36 6.21
C ASP A 106 -15.34 0.73 6.37
N TYR A 107 -15.43 -0.60 6.38
CA TYR A 107 -16.71 -1.30 6.48
C TYR A 107 -17.36 -1.18 7.86
N THR A 108 -16.55 -1.02 8.91
CA THR A 108 -17.03 -0.77 10.28
C THR A 108 -17.22 0.72 10.60
N SER A 109 -16.77 1.62 9.72
CA SER A 109 -16.97 3.06 9.88
C SER A 109 -18.44 3.45 9.82
N PRO A 110 -18.89 4.46 10.59
CA PRO A 110 -20.19 5.08 10.40
C PRO A 110 -20.30 5.86 9.07
N HIS A 111 -19.17 6.21 8.44
CA HIS A 111 -19.14 6.93 7.16
C HIS A 111 -19.23 5.96 5.99
N VAL A 112 -20.47 5.62 5.59
CA VAL A 112 -20.74 4.62 4.53
C VAL A 112 -20.04 4.95 3.21
N GLN A 113 -19.83 6.23 2.89
CA GLN A 113 -19.09 6.62 1.68
C GLN A 113 -17.68 6.04 1.57
N ARG A 114 -17.01 5.72 2.70
CA ARG A 114 -15.67 5.10 2.69
C ARG A 114 -15.65 3.71 2.04
N ARG A 115 -16.83 3.09 1.88
CA ARG A 115 -17.00 1.80 1.19
C ARG A 115 -16.98 1.94 -0.32
N ASN A 116 -17.21 3.14 -0.87
CA ASN A 116 -17.33 3.39 -2.31
C ASN A 116 -15.98 3.52 -3.03
N LYS A 117 -14.87 3.36 -2.33
CA LYS A 117 -13.52 3.41 -2.92
C LYS A 117 -13.37 2.22 -3.91
N PRO A 118 -13.10 2.48 -5.20
CA PRO A 118 -13.08 1.44 -6.25
C PRO A 118 -11.97 0.42 -6.02
N HIS A 119 -10.86 0.83 -5.41
CA HIS A 119 -9.68 0.01 -5.20
C HIS A 119 -9.08 0.26 -3.83
N ARG A 120 -8.38 -0.73 -3.26
CA ARG A 120 -7.47 -0.53 -2.13
C ARG A 120 -6.03 -0.60 -2.64
N LEU A 121 -5.31 0.50 -2.48
CA LEU A 121 -3.98 0.72 -3.06
C LEU A 121 -2.90 0.67 -1.97
N ILE A 122 -1.80 -0.02 -2.26
CA ILE A 122 -0.52 0.11 -1.56
C ILE A 122 0.50 0.67 -2.54
N ILE A 123 1.20 1.72 -2.14
CA ILE A 123 2.48 2.09 -2.73
C ILE A 123 3.56 1.56 -1.79
N SER A 124 4.43 0.69 -2.28
CA SER A 124 5.53 0.18 -1.47
C SER A 124 6.89 0.45 -2.09
N GLN A 125 7.91 0.63 -1.25
CA GLN A 125 9.29 0.75 -1.71
C GLN A 125 10.21 -0.15 -0.90
N ASP A 126 10.83 -1.09 -1.61
CA ASP A 126 11.81 -2.02 -1.07
C ASP A 126 13.19 -1.58 -1.55
N ARG A 127 13.89 -0.84 -0.68
CA ARG A 127 15.16 -0.19 -0.99
C ARG A 127 15.04 0.82 -2.14
N HIS A 128 15.34 0.40 -3.36
CA HIS A 128 15.38 1.23 -4.57
C HIS A 128 14.29 0.85 -5.57
N GLU A 129 13.44 -0.11 -5.22
CA GLU A 129 12.38 -0.65 -6.08
C GLU A 129 11.03 -0.19 -5.54
N ILE A 130 10.29 0.57 -6.34
CA ILE A 130 8.91 0.97 -6.03
C ILE A 130 7.94 -0.04 -6.65
N TYR A 131 6.88 -0.33 -5.93
CA TYR A 131 5.79 -1.22 -6.34
C TYR A 131 4.44 -0.54 -6.11
N ILE A 132 3.47 -0.89 -6.95
CA ILE A 132 2.07 -0.51 -6.78
C ILE A 132 1.27 -1.79 -6.66
N SER A 133 0.51 -1.95 -5.58
CA SER A 133 -0.37 -3.10 -5.39
C SER A 133 -1.82 -2.67 -5.27
N VAL A 134 -2.69 -3.35 -6.01
CA VAL A 134 -4.14 -3.12 -6.04
C VAL A 134 -4.86 -4.37 -5.54
N ALA A 135 -5.72 -4.22 -4.53
CA ALA A 135 -6.56 -5.30 -4.06
C ALA A 135 -7.85 -5.43 -4.90
N GLU A 136 -8.09 -6.63 -5.40
CA GLU A 136 -9.35 -7.07 -6.00
C GLU A 136 -10.08 -8.00 -5.03
N TYR A 137 -11.35 -7.71 -4.78
CA TYR A 137 -12.24 -8.50 -3.93
C TYR A 137 -13.69 -8.23 -4.31
N ASP A 138 -14.60 -9.12 -3.90
CA ASP A 138 -16.03 -9.01 -4.17
C ASP A 138 -16.85 -8.96 -2.87
N ASP A 139 -18.18 -8.90 -3.01
CA ASP A 139 -19.10 -8.90 -1.87
C ASP A 139 -19.02 -10.20 -1.03
N ASN A 140 -18.63 -11.34 -1.64
CA ASN A 140 -18.45 -12.58 -0.88
C ASN A 140 -17.25 -12.46 0.07
N TYR A 141 -16.17 -11.79 -0.36
CA TYR A 141 -15.04 -11.49 0.51
C TYR A 141 -15.40 -10.58 1.69
N ILE A 142 -16.23 -9.57 1.45
CA ILE A 142 -16.72 -8.69 2.51
C ILE A 142 -17.60 -9.45 3.51
N ASP A 143 -18.54 -10.27 3.03
CA ASP A 143 -19.37 -11.11 3.90
C ASP A 143 -18.51 -12.05 4.74
N TYR A 144 -17.50 -12.69 4.14
CA TYR A 144 -16.53 -13.51 4.86
C TYR A 144 -15.81 -12.72 5.97
N LEU A 145 -15.31 -11.52 5.69
CA LEU A 145 -14.62 -10.71 6.68
C LEU A 145 -15.52 -10.33 7.87
N GLN A 146 -16.83 -10.16 7.65
CA GLN A 146 -17.79 -9.74 8.68
C GLN A 146 -18.38 -10.92 9.48
N THR A 147 -18.55 -12.08 8.84
CA THR A 147 -19.34 -13.19 9.39
C THR A 147 -18.56 -14.49 9.53
N GLY A 148 -17.44 -14.63 8.83
CA GLY A 148 -16.68 -15.87 8.69
C GLY A 148 -17.29 -16.88 7.70
N HIS A 149 -18.36 -16.53 6.98
CA HIS A 149 -18.94 -17.43 5.98
C HIS A 149 -18.02 -17.64 4.76
N THR A 150 -17.77 -18.89 4.38
CA THR A 150 -16.79 -19.25 3.34
C THR A 150 -17.42 -19.59 1.98
N ARG A 151 -18.55 -18.96 1.62
CA ARG A 151 -19.23 -19.25 0.35
C ARG A 151 -18.46 -18.68 -0.84
N ASN A 152 -18.48 -19.42 -1.96
CA ASN A 152 -17.93 -18.99 -3.26
C ASN A 152 -16.43 -18.67 -3.29
N ASN A 153 -15.62 -19.28 -2.41
CA ASN A 153 -14.18 -19.04 -2.32
C ASN A 153 -13.86 -17.54 -2.16
N PRO A 154 -14.26 -16.94 -1.03
CA PRO A 154 -14.18 -15.51 -0.81
C PRO A 154 -12.71 -15.13 -0.57
N PHE A 155 -11.99 -14.81 -1.64
CA PHE A 155 -10.58 -14.44 -1.59
C PHE A 155 -10.37 -13.03 -2.12
N LEU A 156 -9.42 -12.34 -1.49
CA LEU A 156 -8.85 -11.11 -2.01
C LEU A 156 -7.59 -11.45 -2.79
N VAL A 157 -7.45 -10.85 -3.97
CA VAL A 157 -6.27 -10.97 -4.84
C VAL A 157 -5.51 -9.66 -4.83
N MET A 158 -4.20 -9.71 -4.54
CA MET A 158 -3.30 -8.57 -4.62
C MET A 158 -2.59 -8.57 -5.98
N HIS A 159 -2.94 -7.60 -6.84
CA HIS A 159 -2.25 -7.37 -8.12
C HIS A 159 -1.10 -6.41 -7.92
N GLN A 160 0.13 -6.91 -8.05
CA GLN A 160 1.35 -6.13 -7.87
C GLN A 160 1.95 -5.74 -9.23
N TYR A 161 2.33 -4.48 -9.37
CA TYR A 161 3.01 -3.89 -10.51
C TYR A 161 4.38 -3.34 -10.10
N GLY A 162 5.32 -3.30 -11.04
CA GLY A 162 6.73 -2.97 -10.80
C GLY A 162 7.65 -4.19 -10.90
N PRO A 163 8.92 -4.09 -10.43
CA PRO A 163 9.51 -2.93 -9.78
C PRO A 163 9.82 -1.77 -10.73
N TRP A 164 9.61 -0.54 -10.27
CA TRP A 164 10.25 0.65 -10.85
C TRP A 164 11.52 0.97 -10.07
N ASP A 165 12.67 0.91 -10.74
CA ASP A 165 13.96 1.21 -10.13
C ASP A 165 14.18 2.74 -10.05
N THR A 166 14.29 3.25 -8.83
CA THR A 166 14.58 4.67 -8.53
C THR A 166 15.91 5.17 -9.08
N LEU A 167 16.84 4.27 -9.42
CA LEU A 167 18.11 4.60 -10.06
C LEU A 167 18.02 4.69 -11.59
N ASN A 168 16.88 4.30 -12.17
CA ASN A 168 16.62 4.36 -13.60
C ASN A 168 15.69 5.54 -13.94
N PRO A 169 16.15 6.57 -14.67
CA PRO A 169 15.33 7.72 -15.02
C PRO A 169 14.11 7.35 -15.86
N ASP A 170 14.24 6.41 -16.81
CA ASP A 170 13.12 5.99 -17.66
C ASP A 170 12.01 5.32 -16.83
N ALA A 171 12.38 4.58 -15.78
CA ALA A 171 11.41 3.98 -14.86
C ALA A 171 10.67 5.05 -14.04
N MET A 172 11.36 6.11 -13.63
CA MET A 172 10.75 7.21 -12.88
C MET A 172 9.88 8.11 -13.78
N ASP A 173 10.26 8.30 -15.04
CA ASP A 173 9.46 8.99 -16.06
C ASP A 173 8.16 8.24 -16.37
N ASP A 174 8.18 6.90 -16.36
CA ASP A 174 6.99 6.06 -16.49
C ASP A 174 6.11 6.09 -15.22
N LEU A 175 6.73 5.96 -14.04
CA LEU A 175 6.01 5.89 -12.76
C LEU A 175 5.32 7.20 -12.37
N GLY A 176 5.95 8.35 -12.62
CA GLY A 176 5.46 9.65 -12.18
C GLY A 176 4.00 9.95 -12.61
N PRO A 177 3.68 9.86 -13.91
CA PRO A 177 2.32 10.03 -14.41
C PRO A 177 1.30 9.04 -13.82
N ILE A 178 1.71 7.79 -13.56
CA ILE A 178 0.84 6.76 -12.97
C ILE A 178 0.46 7.16 -11.54
N ILE A 179 1.44 7.54 -10.71
CA ILE A 179 1.21 7.99 -9.34
C ILE A 179 0.31 9.23 -9.32
N LEU A 180 0.61 10.23 -10.16
CA LEU A 180 -0.20 11.44 -10.24
C LEU A 180 -1.66 11.12 -10.61
N ALA A 181 -1.88 10.23 -11.59
CA ALA A 181 -3.22 9.81 -11.98
C ALA A 181 -3.95 9.08 -10.84
N LEU A 182 -3.27 8.20 -10.11
CA LEU A 182 -3.83 7.51 -8.95
C LEU A 182 -4.22 8.49 -7.84
N THR A 183 -3.36 9.46 -7.52
CA THR A 183 -3.67 10.50 -6.53
C THR A 183 -4.82 11.39 -7.00
N ALA A 184 -4.85 11.78 -8.27
CA ALA A 184 -5.92 12.61 -8.83
C ALA A 184 -7.27 11.88 -8.82
N ILE A 185 -7.31 10.58 -9.13
CA ILE A 185 -8.52 9.77 -9.08
C ILE A 185 -8.99 9.57 -7.63
N ALA A 186 -8.07 9.43 -6.67
CA ALA A 186 -8.37 9.25 -5.25
C ALA A 186 -9.15 10.41 -4.61
N GLN A 187 -9.15 11.59 -5.22
CA GLN A 187 -9.91 12.75 -4.75
C GLN A 187 -11.42 12.65 -5.06
N THR A 188 -11.82 11.72 -5.95
CA THR A 188 -13.17 11.65 -6.51
C THR A 188 -14.12 10.71 -5.76
N TYR A 189 -13.59 9.94 -4.81
CA TYR A 189 -14.34 8.95 -4.02
C TYR A 189 -13.98 9.03 -2.54
#